data_AF-A0A2V5ZQX3-F1
#
_entry.id   AF-A0A2V5ZQX3-F1
#
_cell.length_a   1.000
_cell.length_b   1.000
_cell.length_c   1.000
_cell.angle_alpha   90.00
_cell.angle_beta   90.00
_cell.angle_gamma   90.00
#
_symmetry.space_group_name_H-M   'P 1'
#
loop_
_entity.id
_entity.type
_entity.pdbx_description
1 polymer ?
#
loop_
_entity_poly.entity_id
_entity_poly.type
_entity_poly.pdbx_seq_one_letter_code
_entity_poly.pdbx_strand_id
1 'polypeptide(L)'
;MIDFGQQLYNAWQLSNGAVLYRDVGCIYGPLSEYLNAGVFWLFGPGLIVLAIANLITFAGITTAIYLIIRQGWGALAAWLSTLIFISVFGFSQFVDAGNYNYATPYANETIHGMLVSLLLCLALFAWTNRPTATLSFVCGLFAGATLVLKPEFIVASLAMTLLAAFVG
;
A
#
# COMPACT_ATOMS: atom_id res chain seq x y z
N MET A 1 -22.01 -5.05 -8.98
CA MET A 1 -20.63 -5.04 -8.47
C MET A 1 -20.65 -4.29 -7.14
N ILE A 2 -20.48 -5.01 -6.03
CA ILE A 2 -20.78 -4.59 -4.65
C ILE A 2 -19.52 -4.66 -3.75
N ASP A 3 -18.36 -4.97 -4.33
CA ASP A 3 -17.22 -5.50 -3.56
C ASP A 3 -16.51 -4.44 -2.70
N PHE A 4 -16.48 -3.17 -3.12
CA PHE A 4 -15.98 -2.09 -2.25
C PHE A 4 -16.89 -1.85 -1.02
N GLY A 5 -18.18 -2.20 -1.13
CA GLY A 5 -19.10 -2.15 0.00
C GLY A 5 -18.69 -3.11 1.12
N GLN A 6 -18.05 -4.23 0.79
CA GLN A 6 -17.50 -5.16 1.78
C GLN A 6 -16.33 -4.54 2.55
N GLN A 7 -15.41 -3.86 1.86
CA GLN A 7 -14.29 -3.16 2.50
C GLN A 7 -14.80 -2.08 3.48
N LEU A 8 -15.84 -1.34 3.08
CA LEU A 8 -16.51 -0.36 3.93
C LEU A 8 -17.15 -1.01 5.16
N TYR A 9 -17.87 -2.11 4.96
CA TYR A 9 -18.61 -2.78 6.02
C TYR A 9 -17.68 -3.49 7.02
N ASN A 10 -16.64 -4.17 6.54
CA ASN A 10 -15.63 -4.84 7.36
C ASN A 10 -14.93 -3.85 8.29
N ALA A 11 -14.41 -2.74 7.74
CA ALA A 11 -13.75 -1.70 8.51
C ALA A 11 -14.68 -1.12 9.60
N TRP A 12 -15.96 -0.94 9.30
CA TRP A 12 -16.95 -0.47 10.27
C TRP A 12 -17.23 -1.50 11.38
N GLN A 13 -17.37 -2.79 11.05
CA GLN A 13 -17.54 -3.83 12.07
C GLN A 13 -16.35 -3.87 13.02
N LEU A 14 -15.13 -3.85 12.47
CA LEU A 14 -13.88 -3.84 13.25
C LEU A 14 -13.75 -2.59 14.11
N SER A 15 -14.14 -1.40 13.60
CA SER A 15 -14.09 -0.17 14.39
C SER A 15 -15.07 -0.17 15.57
N ASN A 16 -16.10 -1.03 15.54
CA ASN A 16 -17.03 -1.26 16.65
C ASN A 16 -16.61 -2.42 17.57
N GLY A 17 -15.39 -2.96 17.40
CA GLY A 17 -14.84 -4.01 18.27
C GLY A 17 -15.08 -5.44 17.79
N ALA A 18 -15.53 -5.64 16.56
CA ALA A 18 -15.53 -6.97 15.96
C ALA A 18 -14.08 -7.49 15.81
N VAL A 19 -13.90 -8.80 15.93
CA VAL A 19 -12.60 -9.46 15.80
C VAL A 19 -12.45 -10.05 14.41
N LEU A 20 -11.39 -9.65 13.69
CA LEU A 20 -11.11 -10.15 12.35
C LEU A 20 -10.90 -11.68 12.35
N TYR A 21 -11.39 -12.36 11.31
CA TYR A 21 -11.43 -13.82 11.13
C TYR A 21 -12.38 -14.59 12.06
N ARG A 22 -12.84 -13.99 13.16
CA ARG A 22 -13.88 -14.58 14.02
C ARG A 22 -15.26 -14.06 13.68
N ASP A 23 -15.40 -12.74 13.67
CA ASP A 23 -16.68 -12.03 13.50
C ASP A 23 -16.80 -11.47 12.08
N VAL A 24 -15.67 -11.19 11.43
CA VAL A 24 -15.57 -10.62 10.09
C VAL A 24 -14.71 -11.53 9.22
N GLY A 25 -15.26 -12.00 8.10
CA GLY A 25 -14.53 -12.81 7.13
C GLY A 25 -13.56 -11.96 6.31
N CYS A 26 -12.30 -12.37 6.28
CA CYS A 26 -11.28 -11.80 5.39
C CYS A 26 -10.46 -12.92 4.76
N ILE A 27 -10.15 -12.76 3.48
CA ILE A 27 -9.36 -13.73 2.69
C ILE A 27 -7.87 -13.38 2.75
N TYR A 28 -7.55 -12.10 2.92
CA TYR A 28 -6.20 -11.58 2.90
C TYR A 28 -5.68 -11.35 4.32
N GLY A 29 -4.42 -10.89 4.42
CA GLY A 29 -3.82 -10.57 5.70
C GLY A 29 -4.47 -9.35 6.40
N PRO A 30 -4.28 -9.22 7.72
CA PRO A 30 -5.10 -8.35 8.58
C PRO A 30 -4.77 -6.86 8.48
N LEU A 31 -3.62 -6.48 7.92
CA LEU A 31 -3.05 -5.14 8.06
C LEU A 31 -4.00 -4.04 7.55
N SER A 32 -4.52 -4.21 6.33
CA SER A 32 -5.37 -3.20 5.69
C SER A 32 -6.69 -3.00 6.42
N GLU A 33 -7.29 -4.08 6.89
CA GLU A 33 -8.59 -4.05 7.57
C GLU A 33 -8.46 -3.32 8.92
N TYR A 34 -7.39 -3.57 9.68
CA TYR A 34 -7.14 -2.83 10.91
C TYR A 34 -6.74 -1.37 10.69
N LEU A 35 -5.97 -1.07 9.64
CA LEU A 35 -5.65 0.33 9.27
C LEU A 35 -6.94 1.11 8.97
N ASN A 36 -7.81 0.55 8.13
CA ASN A 36 -9.08 1.17 7.78
C ASN A 36 -10.04 1.27 8.97
N ALA A 37 -10.11 0.25 9.81
CA ALA A 37 -10.87 0.30 11.06
C ALA A 37 -10.36 1.41 11.99
N GLY A 38 -9.04 1.61 12.08
CA GLY A 38 -8.43 2.71 12.82
C GLY A 38 -8.81 4.08 12.27
N VAL A 39 -8.86 4.23 10.94
CA VAL A 39 -9.36 5.45 10.29
C VAL A 39 -10.82 5.72 10.70
N PHE A 40 -11.67 4.70 10.71
CA PHE A 40 -13.07 4.83 11.13
C PHE A 40 -13.25 5.09 12.61
N TRP A 41 -12.39 4.50 13.44
CA TRP A 41 -12.38 4.81 14.86
C TRP A 41 -12.02 6.28 15.11
N LEU A 42 -11.12 6.86 14.32
CA LEU A 42 -10.66 8.24 14.49
C LEU A 42 -11.60 9.29 13.87
N PHE A 43 -12.11 9.05 12.67
CA PHE A 43 -12.87 10.04 11.88
C PHE A 43 -14.35 9.71 11.73
N GLY A 44 -14.78 8.56 12.23
CA GLY A 44 -16.12 8.00 12.00
C GLY A 44 -16.23 7.24 10.67
N PRO A 45 -17.26 6.38 10.54
CA PRO A 45 -17.47 5.61 9.31
C PRO A 45 -17.98 6.49 8.18
N GLY A 46 -17.50 6.25 6.97
CA GLY A 46 -18.00 6.91 5.77
C GLY A 46 -17.24 6.54 4.51
N LEU A 47 -17.95 6.48 3.39
CA LEU A 47 -17.32 6.22 2.08
C LEU A 47 -16.26 7.27 1.77
N ILE A 48 -16.57 8.55 2.00
CA ILE A 48 -15.63 9.65 1.74
C ILE A 48 -14.39 9.57 2.64
N VAL A 49 -14.54 9.09 3.88
CA VAL A 49 -13.44 8.92 4.82
C VAL A 49 -12.44 7.88 4.30
N LEU A 50 -12.93 6.71 3.85
CA LEU A 50 -12.06 5.72 3.20
C LEU A 50 -11.49 6.22 1.88
N ALA A 51 -12.29 6.90 1.06
CA ALA A 51 -11.80 7.43 -0.21
C ALA A 51 -10.64 8.41 0.01
N ILE A 52 -10.73 9.29 1.01
CA ILE A 52 -9.64 10.19 1.38
C ILE A 52 -8.44 9.40 1.89
N ALA A 53 -8.63 8.41 2.77
CA ALA A 53 -7.53 7.57 3.25
C ALA A 53 -6.79 6.86 2.11
N ASN A 54 -7.54 6.32 1.15
CA ASN A 54 -6.96 5.65 -0.01
C ASN A 54 -6.24 6.63 -0.95
N LEU A 55 -6.76 7.85 -1.12
CA LEU A 55 -6.08 8.92 -1.87
C LEU A 55 -4.79 9.39 -1.20
N ILE A 56 -4.74 9.40 0.14
CA ILE A 56 -3.49 9.66 0.89
C ILE A 56 -2.49 8.54 0.62
N THR A 57 -2.91 7.29 0.69
CA THR A 57 -2.05 6.13 0.36
C THR A 57 -1.56 6.21 -1.10
N PHE A 58 -2.43 6.58 -2.04
CA PHE A 58 -2.08 6.81 -3.44
C PHE A 58 -1.04 7.92 -3.61
N ALA A 59 -1.22 9.06 -2.94
CA ALA A 59 -0.23 10.13 -2.94
C ALA A 59 1.13 9.65 -2.40
N GLY A 60 1.12 8.80 -1.36
CA GLY A 60 2.32 8.14 -0.85
C GLY A 60 3.01 7.25 -1.90
N ILE A 61 2.24 6.45 -2.63
CA ILE A 61 2.74 5.59 -3.73
C ILE A 61 3.34 6.46 -4.84
N THR A 62 2.63 7.47 -5.31
CA THR A 62 3.12 8.39 -6.35
C THR A 62 4.42 9.07 -5.92
N THR A 63 4.50 9.51 -4.66
CA THR A 63 5.70 10.13 -4.10
C THR A 63 6.86 9.13 -4.05
N ALA A 64 6.62 7.90 -3.61
CA ALA A 64 7.66 6.88 -3.56
C ALA A 64 8.19 6.52 -4.96
N ILE A 65 7.30 6.38 -5.95
CA ILE A 65 7.67 6.19 -7.36
C ILE A 65 8.55 7.34 -7.84
N TYR A 66 8.15 8.59 -7.57
CA TYR A 66 8.92 9.76 -7.94
C TYR A 66 10.34 9.69 -7.37
N LEU A 67 10.48 9.40 -6.08
CA LEU A 67 11.76 9.37 -5.37
C LEU A 67 12.68 8.27 -5.92
N ILE A 68 12.15 7.05 -6.09
CA ILE A 68 12.92 5.91 -6.63
C ILE A 68 13.43 6.22 -8.04
N ILE A 69 12.55 6.69 -8.93
CA ILE A 69 12.93 6.95 -10.32
C ILE A 69 13.88 8.14 -10.40
N ARG A 70 13.66 9.18 -9.59
CA ARG A 70 14.55 10.35 -9.56
C ARG A 70 15.96 9.97 -9.18
N GLN A 71 16.11 9.02 -8.26
CA GLN A 71 17.41 8.57 -7.78
C GLN A 71 18.18 7.75 -8.82
N GLY A 72 17.49 6.95 -9.64
CA GLY A 72 18.13 6.13 -10.68
C GLY A 72 18.29 6.81 -12.04
N TRP A 73 17.33 7.65 -12.45
CA TRP A 73 17.21 8.15 -13.83
C TRP A 73 16.97 9.67 -13.95
N GLY A 74 17.03 10.40 -12.83
CA GLY A 74 16.94 11.86 -12.81
C GLY A 74 15.50 12.42 -12.84
N ALA A 75 15.40 13.74 -12.75
CA ALA A 75 14.13 14.42 -12.49
C ALA A 75 13.11 14.34 -13.63
N LEU A 76 13.56 14.36 -14.89
CA LEU A 76 12.66 14.30 -16.06
C LEU A 76 11.99 12.93 -16.15
N ALA A 77 12.77 11.85 -16.02
CA ALA A 77 12.24 10.48 -16.01
C ALA A 77 11.23 10.29 -14.87
N ALA A 78 11.56 10.76 -13.66
CA ALA A 78 10.66 10.70 -12.52
C ALA A 78 9.33 11.42 -12.78
N TRP A 79 9.38 12.65 -13.33
CA TRP A 79 8.19 13.41 -13.69
C TRP A 79 7.32 12.67 -14.71
N LEU A 80 7.90 12.22 -15.83
CA LEU A 80 7.15 11.50 -16.86
C LEU A 80 6.54 10.21 -16.31
N SER A 81 7.30 9.41 -15.57
CA SER A 81 6.80 8.17 -14.97
C SER A 81 5.65 8.42 -14.00
N THR A 82 5.74 9.45 -13.14
CA THR A 82 4.64 9.80 -12.23
C THR A 82 3.42 10.34 -12.96
N LEU A 83 3.60 11.14 -14.00
CA LEU A 83 2.51 11.67 -14.80
C LEU A 83 1.77 10.54 -15.53
N ILE A 84 2.52 9.60 -16.11
CA ILE A 84 1.97 8.38 -16.71
C ILE A 84 1.26 7.54 -15.65
N PHE A 85 1.87 7.35 -14.47
CA PHE A 85 1.26 6.59 -13.38
C PHE A 85 -0.10 7.16 -12.97
N ILE A 86 -0.17 8.47 -12.73
CA ILE A 86 -1.44 9.14 -12.37
C ILE A 86 -2.46 9.04 -13.50
N SER A 87 -2.05 9.34 -14.73
CA SER A 87 -2.96 9.45 -15.88
C SER A 87 -3.51 8.10 -16.34
N VAL A 88 -2.68 7.05 -16.28
CA VAL A 88 -3.02 5.71 -16.81
C VAL A 88 -3.49 4.77 -15.71
N PHE A 89 -3.00 4.90 -14.48
CA PHE A 89 -3.29 3.94 -13.41
C PHE A 89 -4.05 4.56 -12.22
N GLY A 90 -4.00 5.88 -12.02
CA GLY A 90 -4.61 6.52 -10.85
C GLY A 90 -6.13 6.39 -10.79
N PHE A 91 -6.79 6.70 -11.90
CA PHE A 91 -8.27 6.73 -12.00
C PHE A 91 -8.82 5.97 -13.19
N SER A 92 -8.05 5.04 -13.75
CA SER A 92 -8.46 4.35 -14.96
C SER A 92 -9.62 3.38 -14.69
N GLN A 93 -10.65 3.53 -15.51
CA GLN A 93 -11.86 2.72 -15.53
C GLN A 93 -11.70 1.55 -16.50
N PHE A 94 -10.80 0.62 -16.17
CA PHE A 94 -10.57 -0.58 -17.02
C PHE A 94 -11.76 -1.55 -17.05
N VAL A 95 -12.86 -1.25 -16.33
CA VAL A 95 -14.08 -2.06 -16.22
C VAL A 95 -15.30 -1.13 -16.18
N ASP A 96 -16.44 -1.60 -16.70
CA ASP A 96 -17.69 -0.84 -16.91
C ASP A 96 -18.19 -0.04 -15.70
N ALA A 97 -17.85 -0.45 -14.47
CA ALA A 97 -18.34 0.19 -13.25
C ALA A 97 -17.52 1.38 -12.75
N GLY A 98 -16.37 1.74 -13.35
CA GLY A 98 -15.55 2.91 -12.95
C GLY A 98 -15.03 2.93 -11.50
N ASN A 99 -15.37 1.90 -10.72
CA ASN A 99 -15.22 1.83 -9.27
C ASN A 99 -13.96 1.08 -8.84
N TYR A 100 -13.01 0.79 -9.73
CA TYR A 100 -11.73 0.15 -9.40
C TYR A 100 -10.57 1.10 -9.66
N ASN A 101 -10.56 2.18 -8.90
CA ASN A 101 -9.50 3.17 -8.90
C ASN A 101 -8.88 3.27 -7.50
N TYR A 102 -7.88 4.14 -7.35
CA TYR A 102 -7.21 4.30 -6.07
C TYR A 102 -8.06 4.95 -4.97
N ALA A 103 -9.19 5.59 -5.28
CA ALA A 103 -10.12 6.10 -4.25
C ALA A 103 -11.02 4.98 -3.71
N THR A 104 -11.48 4.07 -4.59
CA THR A 104 -12.32 2.93 -4.23
C THR A 104 -11.69 1.62 -4.73
N PRO A 105 -10.60 1.12 -4.13
CA PRO A 105 -9.98 -0.12 -4.58
C PRO A 105 -10.90 -1.32 -4.41
N TYR A 106 -10.77 -2.31 -5.28
CA TYR A 106 -11.37 -3.63 -5.06
C TYR A 106 -10.90 -4.26 -3.73
N ALA A 107 -9.60 -4.15 -3.44
CA ALA A 107 -8.95 -4.71 -2.25
C ALA A 107 -7.90 -3.73 -1.73
N ASN A 108 -8.07 -3.25 -0.49
CA ASN A 108 -7.16 -2.27 0.11
C ASN A 108 -5.75 -2.84 0.35
N GLU A 109 -5.63 -4.17 0.48
CA GLU A 109 -4.37 -4.89 0.62
C GLU A 109 -3.45 -4.71 -0.59
N THR A 110 -4.01 -4.52 -1.78
CA THR A 110 -3.20 -4.28 -2.97
C THR A 110 -2.56 -2.89 -2.93
N ILE A 111 -3.30 -1.86 -2.52
CA ILE A 111 -2.76 -0.50 -2.44
C ILE A 111 -1.77 -0.38 -1.26
N HIS A 112 -2.14 -0.87 -0.08
CA HIS A 112 -1.22 -0.85 1.07
C HIS A 112 0.04 -1.67 0.82
N GLY A 113 -0.08 -2.84 0.17
CA GLY A 113 1.08 -3.65 -0.18
C GLY A 113 1.98 -3.02 -1.23
N MET A 114 1.43 -2.29 -2.20
CA MET A 114 2.23 -1.50 -3.12
C MET A 114 2.99 -0.40 -2.38
N LEU A 115 2.34 0.35 -1.49
CA LEU A 115 3.00 1.38 -0.69
C LEU A 115 4.13 0.80 0.17
N VAL A 116 3.84 -0.25 0.95
CA VAL A 116 4.84 -0.92 1.82
C VAL A 116 6.03 -1.44 1.01
N SER A 117 5.79 -2.02 -0.18
CA SER A 117 6.86 -2.51 -1.05
C SER A 117 7.75 -1.38 -1.57
N LEU A 118 7.17 -0.24 -1.95
CA LEU A 118 7.95 0.92 -2.40
C LEU A 118 8.73 1.57 -1.24
N LEU A 119 8.15 1.63 -0.05
CA LEU A 119 8.84 2.11 1.15
C LEU A 119 9.99 1.17 1.55
N LEU A 120 9.80 -0.15 1.43
CA LEU A 120 10.87 -1.12 1.59
C LEU A 120 12.00 -0.88 0.57
N CYS A 121 11.67 -0.65 -0.70
CA CYS A 121 12.65 -0.34 -1.74
C CYS A 121 13.49 0.90 -1.39
N LEU A 122 12.84 1.99 -0.96
CA LEU A 122 13.52 3.22 -0.52
C LEU A 122 14.41 2.98 0.72
N ALA A 123 13.90 2.22 1.69
CA ALA A 123 14.65 1.89 2.91
C ALA A 123 15.88 1.03 2.60
N LEU A 124 15.74 0.02 1.73
CA LEU A 124 16.85 -0.83 1.28
C LEU A 124 17.86 -0.02 0.48
N PHE A 125 17.43 0.91 -0.37
CA PHE A 125 18.34 1.80 -1.09
C PHE A 125 19.13 2.69 -0.13
N ALA A 126 18.49 3.23 0.91
CA ALA A 126 19.21 3.99 1.94
C ALA A 126 20.18 3.08 2.72
N TRP A 127 19.78 1.85 3.00
CA TRP A 127 20.57 0.87 3.73
C TRP A 127 21.82 0.42 2.96
N THR A 128 21.73 0.17 1.65
CA THR A 128 22.90 -0.20 0.83
C THR A 128 23.95 0.90 0.76
N ASN A 129 23.53 2.17 0.82
CA ASN A 129 24.46 3.29 0.87
C ASN A 129 25.11 3.47 2.24
N ARG A 130 24.34 3.27 3.33
CA ARG A 130 24.79 3.46 4.72
C ARG A 130 24.09 2.45 5.64
N PRO A 131 24.64 1.26 5.82
CA PRO A 131 24.00 0.24 6.65
C PRO A 131 24.06 0.66 8.12
N THR A 132 22.88 0.82 8.73
CA THR A 132 22.73 1.14 10.16
C THR A 132 21.70 0.22 10.79
N ALA A 133 21.81 -0.02 12.10
CA ALA A 133 20.86 -0.87 12.82
C ALA A 133 19.41 -0.37 12.69
N THR A 134 19.21 0.95 12.71
CA THR A 134 17.91 1.58 12.49
C THR A 134 17.35 1.26 11.11
N LEU A 135 18.15 1.38 10.05
CA LEU A 135 17.71 1.04 8.70
C LEU A 135 17.45 -0.46 8.52
N SER A 136 18.26 -1.33 9.12
CA SER A 136 17.99 -2.78 9.15
C SER A 136 16.64 -3.09 9.81
N PHE A 137 16.34 -2.43 10.94
CA PHE A 137 15.05 -2.56 11.61
C PHE A 137 13.90 -2.07 10.73
N VAL A 138 14.03 -0.90 10.09
CA VAL A 138 13.00 -0.35 9.19
C VAL A 138 12.77 -1.27 7.98
N CYS A 139 13.82 -1.81 7.36
CA CYS A 139 13.70 -2.77 6.27
C CYS A 139 13.01 -4.05 6.74
N GLY A 140 13.40 -4.58 7.90
CA GLY A 140 12.75 -5.75 8.50
C GLY A 140 11.27 -5.51 8.83
N LEU A 141 10.93 -4.31 9.31
CA LEU A 141 9.55 -3.92 9.60
C LEU A 141 8.69 -3.91 8.34
N PHE A 142 9.16 -3.27 7.26
CA PHE A 142 8.41 -3.25 6.00
C PHE A 142 8.35 -4.62 5.32
N ALA A 143 9.44 -5.40 5.36
CA ALA A 143 9.44 -6.78 4.87
C ALA A 143 8.51 -7.68 5.70
N GLY A 144 8.42 -7.48 7.02
CA GLY A 144 7.46 -8.18 7.87
C GLY A 144 6.01 -7.75 7.59
N ALA A 145 5.78 -6.47 7.30
CA ALA A 145 4.45 -5.96 6.97
C ALA A 145 3.88 -6.56 5.69
N THR A 146 4.70 -6.99 4.72
CA THR A 146 4.20 -7.67 3.51
C THR A 146 3.62 -9.05 3.80
N LEU A 147 4.06 -9.73 4.88
CA LEU A 147 3.55 -11.05 5.30
C LEU A 147 2.08 -11.00 5.75
N VAL A 148 1.62 -9.84 6.22
CA VAL A 148 0.25 -9.61 6.70
C VAL A 148 -0.63 -8.89 5.66
N LEU A 149 -0.24 -8.95 4.38
CA LEU A 149 -0.95 -8.42 3.24
C LEU A 149 -1.32 -9.57 2.27
N LYS A 150 -1.16 -9.36 0.95
CA LYS A 150 -1.34 -10.41 -0.06
C LYS A 150 -0.03 -11.15 -0.35
N PRO A 151 -0.09 -12.46 -0.69
CA PRO A 151 1.11 -13.27 -0.94
C PRO A 151 2.06 -12.72 -2.01
N GLU A 152 1.54 -12.05 -3.04
CA GLU A 152 2.38 -11.44 -4.08
C GLU A 152 3.39 -10.41 -3.52
N PHE A 153 3.04 -9.70 -2.44
CA PHE A 153 3.94 -8.73 -1.81
C PHE A 153 5.05 -9.40 -0.99
N ILE A 154 4.81 -10.63 -0.52
CA ILE A 154 5.85 -11.44 0.13
C ILE A 154 6.96 -11.73 -0.86
N VAL A 155 6.59 -12.22 -2.05
CA VAL A 155 7.54 -12.53 -3.13
C VAL A 155 8.31 -11.27 -3.56
N ALA A 156 7.60 -10.15 -3.74
CA ALA A 156 8.24 -8.88 -4.07
C ALA A 156 9.24 -8.43 -2.99
N SER A 157 8.86 -8.50 -1.71
CA SER A 157 9.73 -8.11 -0.60
C SER A 157 10.98 -8.98 -0.47
N LEU A 158 10.83 -10.30 -0.68
CA LEU A 158 11.93 -11.24 -0.64
C LEU A 158 12.90 -11.00 -1.79
N ALA A 159 12.40 -10.79 -3.01
CA ALA A 159 13.24 -10.47 -4.16
C ALA A 159 14.05 -9.18 -3.93
N MET A 160 13.42 -8.09 -3.47
CA MET A 160 14.10 -6.82 -3.20
C MET A 160 15.15 -6.95 -2.09
N THR A 161 14.82 -7.66 -1.01
CA THR A 161 15.73 -7.84 0.14
C THR A 161 16.95 -8.67 -0.25
N LEU A 162 16.75 -9.75 -1.02
CA LEU A 162 17.86 -10.56 -1.53
C LEU A 162 18.75 -9.75 -2.47
N LEU A 163 18.17 -9.00 -3.41
CA LEU A 163 18.94 -8.15 -4.33
C LEU A 163 19.76 -7.11 -3.56
N ALA A 164 19.17 -6.45 -2.56
CA ALA A 164 19.89 -5.48 -1.73
C ALA A 164 21.05 -6.13 -0.94
N ALA A 165 20.87 -7.36 -0.46
CA ALA A 165 21.91 -8.11 0.24
C ALA A 165 23.07 -8.58 -0.68
N PHE A 166 22.85 -8.70 -1.99
CA PHE A 166 23.91 -9.01 -2.95
C PHE A 166 24.69 -7.77 -3.42
N VAL A 167 24.09 -6.58 -3.33
CA VAL A 167 24.68 -5.32 -3.80
C VAL A 167 25.42 -4.56 -2.69
N GLY A 168 25.00 -4.71 -1.43
CA GLY A 168 25.65 -4.12 -0.25
C GLY A 168 26.78 -4.97 0.31
#